data_AF-A0A2V5XHD3-F1
#
_entry.id   AF-A0A2V5XHD3-F1
#
_cell.length_a   1.000
_cell.length_b   1.000
_cell.length_c   1.000
_cell.angle_alpha   90.00
_cell.angle_beta   90.00
_cell.angle_gamma   90.00
#
_symmetry.space_group_name_H-M   'P 1'
#
loop_
_entity.id
_entity.type
_entity.pdbx_description
1 polymer ?
#
loop_
_entity_poly.entity_id
_entity_poly.type
_entity_poly.pdbx_seq_one_letter_code
_entity_poly.pdbx_strand_id
1 'polypeptide(L)'
;SSDTAQIYARWQGDHLRKDAKVRAVWIAENIGDDAPPDYKVDEATTITEGPRSQGAFILSRPDDGWALGDYRADFYVDDVLVDTVKLKIVK
;
A
#
# COMPACT_ATOMS: atom_id res chain seq x y z
N SER A 1 0.07 0.91 15.34
CA SER A 1 0.96 1.37 16.41
C SER A 1 2.34 1.60 15.80
N SER A 2 3.18 2.47 16.37
CA SER A 2 4.56 2.70 15.91
C SER A 2 5.47 1.47 16.07
N ASP A 3 5.05 0.49 16.87
CA ASP A 3 5.78 -0.77 17.09
C ASP A 3 5.40 -1.87 16.09
N THR A 4 4.50 -1.58 15.14
CA THR A 4 4.05 -2.54 14.12
C THR A 4 5.24 -3.01 13.27
N ALA A 5 5.52 -4.31 13.22
CA ALA A 5 6.64 -4.82 12.42
C ALA A 5 6.39 -4.74 10.91
N GLN A 6 5.15 -5.00 10.50
CA GLN A 6 4.74 -5.06 9.09
C GLN A 6 3.31 -4.58 8.91
N ILE A 7 3.05 -3.90 7.79
CA ILE A 7 1.71 -3.50 7.37
C ILE A 7 1.30 -4.39 6.19
N TYR A 8 0.16 -5.07 6.33
CA TYR A 8 -0.38 -5.95 5.29
C TYR A 8 -1.48 -5.24 4.51
N ALA A 9 -1.31 -5.15 3.20
CA ALA A 9 -2.29 -4.63 2.26
C ALA A 9 -2.89 -5.83 1.49
N ARG A 10 -4.00 -6.39 2.00
CA ARG A 10 -4.69 -7.53 1.39
C ARG A 10 -5.67 -7.03 0.33
N TRP A 11 -5.78 -7.78 -0.76
CA TRP A 11 -6.68 -7.47 -1.85
C TRP A 11 -7.32 -8.73 -2.42
N GLN A 12 -8.53 -8.56 -2.94
CA GLN A 12 -9.25 -9.56 -3.70
C GLN A 12 -9.90 -8.83 -4.89
N GLY A 13 -9.73 -9.38 -6.08
CA GLY A 13 -10.33 -8.85 -7.29
C GLY A 13 -11.24 -9.88 -7.95
N ASP A 14 -12.37 -9.41 -8.45
CA ASP A 14 -13.28 -10.13 -9.32
C ASP A 14 -13.26 -9.48 -10.71
N HIS A 15 -13.49 -10.28 -11.76
CA HIS A 15 -13.49 -9.84 -13.16
C HIS A 15 -12.18 -9.20 -13.63
N LEU A 16 -11.05 -9.59 -13.04
CA LEU A 16 -9.74 -9.18 -13.51
C LEU A 16 -9.47 -9.75 -14.90
N ARG A 17 -8.72 -9.01 -15.72
CA ARG A 17 -8.18 -9.57 -16.96
C ARG A 17 -7.11 -10.59 -16.60
N LYS A 18 -6.95 -11.64 -17.42
CA LYS A 18 -5.77 -12.52 -17.32
C LYS A 18 -4.50 -11.68 -17.49
N ASP A 19 -3.50 -11.95 -16.66
CA ASP A 19 -2.22 -11.23 -16.62
C ASP A 19 -2.36 -9.73 -16.28
N ALA A 20 -3.45 -9.32 -15.63
CA ALA A 20 -3.59 -7.95 -15.13
C ALA A 20 -2.52 -7.65 -14.06
N LYS A 21 -2.02 -6.41 -14.09
CA LYS A 21 -1.02 -5.92 -13.13
C LYS A 21 -1.74 -5.29 -11.94
N VAL A 22 -1.63 -5.91 -10.77
CA VAL A 22 -2.11 -5.33 -9.51
C VAL A 22 -0.93 -4.71 -8.78
N ARG A 23 -1.03 -3.44 -8.40
CA ARG A 23 0.03 -2.68 -7.73
C ARG A 23 -0.51 -1.98 -6.49
N ALA A 24 0.27 -1.95 -5.43
CA ALA A 24 0.02 -1.12 -4.25
C ALA A 24 1.15 -0.10 -4.11
N VAL A 25 0.81 1.15 -3.82
CA VAL A 25 1.77 2.23 -3.50
C VAL A 25 1.46 2.75 -2.12
N TRP A 26 2.42 2.70 -1.21
CA TRP A 26 2.27 3.28 0.11
C TRP A 26 2.82 4.70 0.12
N ILE A 27 2.02 5.60 0.67
CA ILE A 27 2.29 7.04 0.67
C ILE A 27 2.13 7.52 2.10
N ALA A 28 3.14 8.24 2.59
CA ALA A 28 3.02 9.07 3.78
C ALA A 28 2.29 10.36 3.34
N GLU A 29 0.99 10.44 3.63
CA GLU A 29 0.17 11.59 3.23
C GLU A 29 0.61 12.83 4.01
N ASN A 30 0.77 12.67 5.33
CA ASN A 30 1.19 13.73 6.23
C ASN A 30 1.82 13.13 7.51
N ILE A 31 3.13 13.30 7.66
CA ILE A 31 3.91 12.83 8.79
C ILE A 31 4.70 13.97 9.47
N GLY A 32 4.19 15.20 9.37
CA GLY A 32 4.87 16.37 9.92
C GLY A 32 6.19 16.66 9.21
N ASP A 33 7.26 16.86 9.99
CA ASP A 33 8.58 17.26 9.47
C ASP A 33 9.46 16.07 9.04
N ASP A 34 8.97 14.82 9.17
CA ASP A 34 9.74 13.61 8.84
C ASP A 34 9.92 13.42 7.32
N ALA A 35 8.97 13.88 6.50
CA ALA A 35 9.08 13.92 5.04
C ALA A 35 8.10 14.92 4.42
N PRO A 36 8.30 15.34 3.15
CA PRO A 36 7.31 16.14 2.43
C PRO A 36 5.93 15.45 2.37
N PRO A 37 4.83 16.21 2.26
CA PRO A 37 3.50 15.64 2.02
C PRO A 37 3.46 14.77 0.77
N ASP A 38 2.59 13.75 0.79
CA ASP A 38 2.43 12.77 -0.29
C ASP A 38 3.74 12.04 -0.68
N TYR A 39 4.64 11.84 0.28
CA TYR A 39 5.89 11.11 0.07
C TYR A 39 5.63 9.62 -0.19
N LYS A 40 6.09 9.10 -1.34
CA LYS A 40 6.04 7.68 -1.65
C LYS A 40 7.02 6.91 -0.78
N VAL A 41 6.49 6.05 0.08
CA VAL A 41 7.28 5.18 0.96
C VAL A 41 7.83 3.99 0.19
N ASP A 42 6.96 3.25 -0.49
CA ASP A 42 7.33 2.06 -1.27
C ASP A 42 6.22 1.67 -2.26
N GLU A 43 6.49 0.71 -3.14
CA GLU A 43 5.48 0.05 -3.97
C GLU A 43 5.75 -1.43 -4.19
N ALA A 44 4.68 -2.19 -4.41
CA ALA A 44 4.76 -3.60 -4.75
C ALA A 44 3.79 -3.92 -5.89
N THR A 45 4.14 -4.90 -6.72
CA THR A 45 3.35 -5.30 -7.89
C THR A 45 3.28 -6.83 -7.99
N THR A 46 2.15 -7.34 -8.47
CA THR A 46 1.98 -8.73 -8.88
C THR A 46 1.16 -8.84 -10.15
N ILE A 47 1.21 -10.00 -10.81
CA ILE A 47 0.45 -10.32 -12.01
C ILE A 47 -0.60 -11.36 -11.65
N THR A 48 -1.85 -11.12 -12.07
CA THR A 48 -2.98 -11.99 -11.73
C THR A 48 -3.03 -13.20 -12.65
N GLU A 49 -3.25 -14.39 -12.09
CA GLU A 49 -3.34 -15.63 -12.86
C GLU A 49 -4.71 -15.80 -13.56
N GLY A 50 -5.73 -15.07 -13.11
CA GLY A 50 -7.05 -15.12 -13.71
C GLY A 50 -8.09 -14.17 -13.10
N PRO A 51 -9.35 -14.26 -13.55
CA PRO A 51 -10.38 -13.26 -13.24
C PRO A 51 -10.78 -13.14 -11.78
N ARG A 52 -10.58 -14.20 -11.00
CA ARG A 52 -10.67 -14.17 -9.54
C ARG A 52 -9.29 -14.42 -8.97
N SER A 53 -8.69 -13.37 -8.46
CA SER A 53 -7.35 -13.42 -7.87
C SER A 53 -7.36 -12.68 -6.54
N GLN A 54 -6.48 -13.09 -5.64
CA GLN A 54 -6.30 -12.46 -4.34
C GLN A 54 -4.83 -12.48 -3.97
N GLY A 55 -4.45 -11.60 -3.05
CA GLY A 55 -3.09 -11.56 -2.56
C GLY A 55 -2.92 -10.60 -1.40
N ALA A 56 -1.68 -10.46 -0.98
CA ALA A 56 -1.28 -9.46 -0.01
C ALA A 56 0.06 -8.88 -0.42
N PHE A 57 0.21 -7.58 -0.21
CA PHE A 57 1.50 -6.94 -0.19
C PHE A 57 1.89 -6.57 1.24
N ILE A 58 3.18 -6.54 1.50
CA ILE A 58 3.73 -6.35 2.84
C ILE A 58 4.68 -5.16 2.78
N LEU A 59 4.44 -4.17 3.63
CA LEU A 59 5.37 -3.08 3.87
C LEU A 59 6.08 -3.34 5.21
N SER A 60 7.39 -3.49 5.17
CA SER A 60 8.21 -3.71 6.36
C SER A 60 8.49 -2.40 7.10
N ARG A 61 8.62 -2.48 8.43
CA ARG A 61 9.02 -1.35 9.26
C ARG A 61 10.38 -0.79 8.80
N PRO A 62 10.51 0.52 8.56
CA PRO A 62 11.79 1.16 8.28
C PRO A 62 12.78 1.00 9.44
N ASP A 63 14.07 1.16 9.17
CA ASP A 63 15.12 1.00 10.19
C ASP A 63 14.92 1.97 11.37
N ASP A 64 14.60 3.23 11.08
CA ASP A 64 14.30 4.27 12.08
C ASP A 64 12.90 4.14 12.70
N GLY A 65 12.13 3.12 12.30
CA GLY A 65 10.75 2.91 12.69
C GLY A 65 9.75 3.71 11.85
N TRP A 66 8.49 3.65 12.26
CA TRP A 66 7.43 4.40 11.59
C TRP A 66 7.38 5.84 12.08
N ALA A 67 7.38 6.78 11.15
CA ALA A 67 6.92 8.13 11.45
C ALA A 67 5.43 8.10 11.86
N LEU A 68 5.05 9.01 12.76
CA LEU A 68 3.68 9.12 13.22
C LEU A 68 2.91 10.00 12.24
N GLY A 69 1.70 9.59 11.88
CA GLY A 69 0.88 10.40 10.99
C GLY A 69 -0.06 9.60 10.10
N ASP A 70 -0.50 10.28 9.05
CA ASP A 70 -1.49 9.79 8.10
C ASP A 70 -0.80 9.18 6.88
N TYR A 71 -1.23 7.98 6.54
CA TYR A 71 -0.71 7.19 5.43
C TYR A 71 -1.87 6.68 4.58
N ARG A 72 -1.57 6.35 3.33
CA ARG A 72 -2.48 5.59 2.46
C ARG A 72 -1.76 4.52 1.68
N ALA A 73 -2.51 3.50 1.28
CA ALA A 73 -2.14 2.53 0.27
C ALA A 73 -3.07 2.71 -0.94
N ASP A 74 -2.49 3.10 -2.07
CA ASP A 74 -3.20 3.26 -3.34
C ASP A 74 -3.06 1.98 -4.17
N PHE A 75 -4.20 1.37 -4.51
CA PHE A 75 -4.27 0.16 -5.31
C PHE A 75 -4.57 0.49 -6.77
N TYR A 76 -3.78 -0.09 -7.66
CA TYR A 76 -3.91 0.06 -9.09
C TYR A 76 -4.13 -1.28 -9.77
N VAL A 77 -4.95 -1.29 -10.81
CA VAL A 77 -5.08 -2.38 -11.78
C VAL A 77 -4.76 -1.84 -13.16
N ASP A 78 -3.77 -2.41 -13.83
CA ASP A 78 -3.30 -1.97 -15.16
C ASP A 78 -3.06 -0.45 -15.21
N ASP A 79 -2.40 0.07 -14.15
CA ASP A 79 -2.06 1.48 -13.92
C ASP A 79 -3.25 2.44 -13.71
N VAL A 80 -4.48 1.93 -13.62
CA VAL A 80 -5.66 2.68 -13.19
C VAL A 80 -5.81 2.58 -11.68
N LEU A 81 -5.91 3.72 -10.98
CA LEU A 81 -6.22 3.75 -9.55
C LEU A 81 -7.64 3.21 -9.34
N VAL A 82 -7.78 2.15 -8.55
CA VAL A 82 -9.07 1.49 -8.30
C VAL A 82 -9.55 1.65 -6.86
N ASP A 83 -8.63 1.82 -5.91
CA ASP A 83 -8.99 2.00 -4.50
C ASP A 83 -7.87 2.71 -3.73
N THR A 84 -8.24 3.37 -2.63
CA THR A 84 -7.33 4.04 -1.70
C THR A 84 -7.74 3.68 -0.28
N VAL A 85 -6.84 3.03 0.46
CA VAL A 85 -7.05 2.66 1.85
C VAL A 85 -6.21 3.56 2.75
N LYS A 86 -6.86 4.29 3.65
CA LYS A 86 -6.19 5.18 4.61
C LYS A 86 -5.90 4.46 5.92
N LEU A 87 -4.78 4.79 6.54
CA LEU A 87 -4.42 4.36 7.88
C LEU A 87 -3.68 5.47 8.62
N LYS A 88 -3.70 5.40 9.95
CA LYS A 88 -2.97 6.31 10.82
C LYS A 88 -2.01 5.53 11.70
N ILE A 89 -0.74 5.93 11.71
CA ILE A 89 0.23 5.41 12.66
C ILE A 89 0.25 6.35 13.86
N VAL A 90 -0.12 5.80 15.00
CA VAL A 90 -0.11 6.44 16.32
C VAL A 90 0.80 5.63 17.25
N LYS A 91 1.21 6.25 18.35
CA LYS A 91 1.97 5.60 19.43
C LYS A 91 1.17 4.43 20.02
#